data_AF-A0A497Y4Y5-F1
#
_entry.id   AF-A0A497Y4Y5-F1
#
_cell.length_a   1.000
_cell.length_b   1.000
_cell.length_c   1.000
_cell.angle_alpha   90.00
_cell.angle_beta   90.00
_cell.angle_gamma   90.00
#
_symmetry.space_group_name_H-M   'P 1'
#
loop_
_entity.id
_entity.type
_entity.pdbx_description
1 polymer ?
#
loop_
_entity_poly.entity_id
_entity_poly.type
_entity_poly.pdbx_seq_one_letter_code
_entity_poly.pdbx_strand_id
1 'polypeptide(L)'
;MNLHRTPPSKLSSPIPPTITITVRKKHHFIDLMMAHIESKYDDVNFCVVKLATLLKMTASQLTRRVFELTGNTPAKLILHHRLCKACYLLLNSNEPVKNIAQFTGFRAQASFCRSFTNAFKISPSKYRETQNADHDLITYWKIPIDMSDAKILLNHAAQHQWLKKLLSFSLSECFNHKESIPKLAKLLNTTPSTLSRKLKELYPITSARFIRDLRLQYASELLGNADTITEVAVATGFFDHSHFCRCFKTVFGTFPSMFKMKKNSEMPVSWLKNKLLEEIVK
;
A
#
# COMPACT_ATOMS: atom_id res chain seq x y z
N MET A 1 9.03 -45.44 2.55
CA MET A 1 10.20 -44.52 2.60
C MET A 1 9.69 -43.09 2.42
N ASN A 2 9.38 -42.40 3.52
CA ASN A 2 8.92 -41.01 3.53
C ASN A 2 10.14 -40.09 3.59
N LEU A 3 10.42 -39.38 2.50
CA LEU A 3 11.43 -38.33 2.48
C LEU A 3 10.79 -37.01 2.92
N HIS A 4 10.86 -36.73 4.22
CA HIS A 4 10.82 -35.35 4.70
C HIS A 4 12.05 -34.61 4.17
N ARG A 5 11.86 -33.74 3.17
CA ARG A 5 12.87 -32.74 2.79
C ARG A 5 12.47 -31.40 3.38
N THR A 6 13.30 -30.91 4.29
CA THR A 6 13.28 -29.54 4.80
C THR A 6 13.47 -28.54 3.66
N PRO A 7 12.79 -27.38 3.66
CA PRO A 7 12.96 -26.39 2.60
C PRO A 7 14.34 -25.73 2.70
N PRO A 8 14.99 -25.41 1.56
CA PRO A 8 16.29 -24.78 1.54
C PRO A 8 16.23 -23.34 2.09
N SER A 9 17.12 -23.06 3.04
CA SER A 9 17.38 -21.73 3.59
C SER A 9 18.25 -20.91 2.63
N LYS A 10 17.64 -19.94 1.94
CA LYS A 10 18.20 -18.64 1.47
C LYS A 10 17.10 -17.90 0.68
N LEU A 11 16.47 -16.92 1.33
CA LEU A 11 15.43 -16.05 0.77
C LEU A 11 16.06 -14.83 0.08
N SER A 12 15.65 -14.57 -1.15
CA SER A 12 15.49 -13.22 -1.71
C SER A 12 14.52 -13.27 -2.91
N SER A 13 13.32 -13.82 -2.67
CA SER A 13 12.22 -13.80 -3.63
C SER A 13 11.38 -12.52 -3.43
N PRO A 14 10.71 -12.00 -4.47
CA PRO A 14 9.86 -10.81 -4.35
C PRO A 14 8.76 -11.06 -3.33
N ILE A 15 8.86 -10.37 -2.19
CA ILE A 15 7.86 -10.43 -1.14
C ILE A 15 6.55 -9.91 -1.76
N PRO A 16 5.46 -10.69 -1.78
CA PRO A 16 4.17 -10.19 -2.26
C PRO A 16 3.81 -8.96 -1.42
N PRO A 17 3.17 -7.92 -2.01
CA PRO A 17 2.88 -6.68 -1.32
C PRO A 17 2.08 -6.99 -0.08
N THR A 18 2.72 -6.92 1.09
CA THR A 18 2.08 -7.26 2.34
C THR A 18 0.94 -6.25 2.56
N ILE A 19 -0.31 -6.72 2.65
CA ILE A 19 -1.27 -5.95 3.44
C ILE A 19 -0.68 -5.95 4.82
N THR A 20 -0.11 -4.82 5.24
CA THR A 20 0.35 -4.65 6.62
C THR A 20 -0.89 -4.81 7.47
N ILE A 21 -1.05 -5.99 8.06
CA ILE A 21 -2.00 -6.21 9.14
C ILE A 21 -1.38 -5.50 10.34
N THR A 22 -1.54 -4.18 10.42
CA THR A 22 -1.00 -3.38 11.52
C THR A 22 -1.85 -3.61 12.75
N VAL A 23 -1.65 -4.76 13.41
CA VAL A 23 -2.16 -4.93 14.77
C VAL A 23 -1.15 -4.32 15.71
N ARG A 24 -1.55 -3.32 16.49
CA ARG A 24 -0.65 -2.55 17.38
C ARG A 24 0.12 -3.43 18.39
N LYS A 25 -0.33 -4.68 18.63
CA LYS A 25 0.29 -5.75 19.43
C LYS A 25 -0.16 -7.13 18.91
N LYS A 26 0.56 -8.21 19.26
CA LYS A 26 0.12 -9.60 19.01
C LYS A 26 -1.31 -9.81 19.52
N HIS A 27 -2.21 -10.33 18.69
CA HIS A 27 -3.62 -10.40 19.01
C HIS A 27 -4.17 -11.78 18.66
N HIS A 28 -4.43 -12.58 19.70
CA HIS A 28 -4.81 -13.99 19.57
C HIS A 28 -5.96 -14.24 18.58
N PHE A 29 -6.98 -13.37 18.57
CA PHE A 29 -8.10 -13.51 17.62
C PHE A 29 -7.68 -13.31 16.16
N ILE A 30 -6.74 -12.40 15.87
CA ILE A 30 -6.23 -12.21 14.50
C ILE A 30 -5.37 -13.42 14.12
N ASP A 31 -4.53 -13.90 15.03
CA ASP A 31 -3.72 -15.10 14.80
C ASP A 31 -4.61 -16.32 14.49
N LEU A 32 -5.68 -16.52 15.28
CA LEU A 32 -6.66 -17.59 15.06
C LEU A 32 -7.41 -17.44 13.72
N MET A 33 -7.86 -16.21 13.39
CA MET A 33 -8.50 -15.93 12.10
C MET A 33 -7.55 -16.26 10.94
N MET A 34 -6.30 -15.82 11.01
CA MET A 34 -5.31 -16.07 9.97
C MET A 34 -4.99 -17.57 9.85
N ALA A 35 -4.99 -18.33 10.94
CA ALA A 35 -4.87 -19.80 10.90
C ALA A 35 -6.05 -20.47 10.18
N HIS A 36 -7.28 -19.98 10.40
CA HIS A 36 -8.44 -20.46 9.63
C HIS A 36 -8.35 -20.09 8.15
N ILE A 37 -7.83 -18.91 7.81
CA ILE A 37 -7.59 -18.52 6.41
C ILE A 37 -6.53 -19.44 5.79
N GLU A 38 -5.39 -19.64 6.44
CA GLU A 38 -4.30 -20.51 5.96
C GLU A 38 -4.77 -21.96 5.72
N SER A 39 -5.63 -22.50 6.58
CA SER A 39 -6.09 -23.89 6.45
C SER A 39 -7.21 -24.09 5.42
N LYS A 40 -7.78 -23.00 4.86
CA LYS A 40 -8.98 -23.06 4.00
C LYS A 40 -8.93 -22.14 2.78
N TYR A 41 -7.81 -21.44 2.52
CA TYR A 41 -7.76 -20.42 1.45
C TYR A 41 -7.98 -21.02 0.06
N ASP A 42 -7.61 -22.27 -0.15
CA ASP A 42 -7.74 -23.04 -1.37
C ASP A 42 -9.18 -23.52 -1.65
N ASP A 43 -10.06 -23.55 -0.64
CA ASP A 43 -11.49 -23.83 -0.84
C ASP A 43 -12.15 -22.66 -1.59
N VAL A 44 -12.60 -22.95 -2.81
CA VAL A 44 -13.31 -22.03 -3.71
C VAL A 44 -14.61 -21.47 -3.11
N ASN A 45 -15.20 -22.18 -2.15
CA ASN A 45 -16.39 -21.76 -1.41
C ASN A 45 -16.06 -21.05 -0.09
N PHE A 46 -14.78 -20.94 0.30
CA PHE A 46 -14.38 -20.21 1.50
C PHE A 46 -14.55 -18.71 1.32
N CYS A 47 -15.29 -18.10 2.24
CA CYS A 47 -15.68 -16.69 2.21
C CYS A 47 -15.87 -16.16 3.65
N VAL A 48 -16.16 -14.87 3.78
CA VAL A 48 -16.33 -14.20 5.09
C VAL A 48 -17.39 -14.87 5.96
N VAL A 49 -18.50 -15.35 5.37
CA VAL A 49 -19.57 -16.03 6.12
C VAL A 49 -19.04 -17.30 6.76
N LYS A 50 -18.35 -18.16 6.00
CA LYS A 50 -17.75 -19.39 6.55
C LYS A 50 -16.70 -19.08 7.61
N LEU A 51 -15.85 -18.08 7.38
CA LEU A 51 -14.86 -17.64 8.36
C LEU A 51 -15.52 -17.15 9.66
N ALA A 52 -16.63 -16.42 9.58
CA ALA A 52 -17.38 -15.96 10.73
C ALA A 52 -17.99 -17.13 11.51
N THR A 53 -18.54 -18.14 10.82
CA THR A 53 -19.02 -19.38 11.43
C THR A 53 -17.91 -20.11 12.20
N LEU A 54 -16.71 -20.24 11.61
CA LEU A 54 -15.55 -20.86 12.29
C LEU A 54 -15.14 -20.10 13.54
N LEU A 55 -15.24 -18.76 13.50
CA LEU A 55 -14.94 -17.88 14.62
C LEU A 55 -16.13 -17.68 15.59
N LYS A 56 -17.22 -18.44 15.42
CA LYS A 56 -18.42 -18.41 16.26
C LYS A 56 -19.03 -17.02 16.40
N MET A 57 -19.11 -16.26 15.30
CA MET A 57 -19.72 -14.94 15.26
C MET A 57 -20.44 -14.68 13.95
N THR A 58 -21.27 -13.64 13.90
CA THR A 58 -21.91 -13.20 12.66
C THR A 58 -20.90 -12.52 11.73
N ALA A 59 -21.16 -12.51 10.42
CA ALA A 59 -20.28 -11.86 9.44
C ALA A 59 -20.13 -10.34 9.69
N SER A 60 -21.17 -9.68 10.22
CA SER A 60 -21.15 -8.26 10.57
C SER A 60 -20.22 -8.00 11.76
N GLN A 61 -20.33 -8.80 12.83
CA GLN A 61 -19.43 -8.74 13.99
C GLN A 61 -17.98 -8.98 13.58
N LEU A 62 -17.73 -10.00 12.74
CA LEU A 62 -16.39 -10.29 12.22
C LEU A 62 -15.83 -9.10 11.43
N THR A 63 -16.60 -8.56 10.50
CA THR A 63 -16.17 -7.44 9.64
C THR A 63 -15.82 -6.22 10.47
N ARG A 64 -16.68 -5.85 11.43
CA ARG A 64 -16.44 -4.73 12.33
C ARG A 64 -15.17 -4.93 13.16
N ARG A 65 -15.06 -6.07 13.85
CA ARG A 65 -13.94 -6.37 14.75
C ARG A 65 -12.61 -6.42 14.00
N VAL A 66 -12.57 -7.05 12.84
CA VAL A 66 -11.34 -7.13 12.02
C VAL A 66 -10.97 -5.76 11.46
N PHE A 67 -11.94 -4.96 11.03
CA PHE A 67 -11.69 -3.60 10.57
C PHE A 67 -11.13 -2.71 11.69
N GLU A 68 -11.71 -2.77 12.89
CA GLU A 68 -11.21 -2.03 14.07
C GLU A 68 -9.77 -2.41 14.45
N LEU A 69 -9.41 -3.70 14.29
CA LEU A 69 -8.08 -4.21 14.65
C LEU A 69 -7.02 -4.05 13.56
N THR A 70 -7.42 -4.05 12.28
CA THR A 70 -6.49 -4.21 11.14
C THR A 70 -6.63 -3.14 10.06
N GLY A 71 -7.68 -2.32 10.10
CA GLY A 71 -8.04 -1.37 9.04
C GLY A 71 -8.49 -2.03 7.73
N ASN A 72 -8.62 -3.36 7.70
CA ASN A 72 -8.97 -4.13 6.51
C ASN A 72 -10.20 -5.00 6.77
N THR A 73 -10.94 -5.33 5.70
CA THR A 73 -12.07 -6.27 5.81
C THR A 73 -11.56 -7.72 5.75
N PRO A 74 -12.26 -8.68 6.37
CA PRO A 74 -11.91 -10.09 6.28
C PRO A 74 -11.83 -10.60 4.84
N ALA A 75 -12.74 -10.13 3.96
CA ALA A 75 -12.73 -10.48 2.54
C ALA A 75 -11.41 -10.09 1.85
N LYS A 76 -10.91 -8.89 2.17
CA LYS A 76 -9.65 -8.38 1.61
C LYS A 76 -8.45 -9.19 2.11
N LEU A 77 -8.46 -9.61 3.37
CA LEU A 77 -7.42 -10.46 3.95
C LEU A 77 -7.41 -11.87 3.33
N ILE A 78 -8.58 -12.49 3.12
CA ILE A 78 -8.69 -13.78 2.41
C ILE A 78 -8.13 -13.65 0.99
N LEU A 79 -8.58 -12.66 0.23
CA LEU A 79 -8.13 -12.44 -1.15
C LEU A 79 -6.61 -12.24 -1.21
N HIS A 80 -6.08 -11.41 -0.33
CA HIS A 80 -4.65 -11.14 -0.25
C HIS A 80 -3.84 -12.40 0.06
N HIS A 81 -4.28 -13.19 1.04
CA HIS A 81 -3.61 -14.43 1.38
C HIS A 81 -3.56 -15.40 0.18
N ARG A 82 -4.67 -15.57 -0.54
CA ARG A 82 -4.74 -16.36 -1.77
C ARG A 82 -3.74 -15.88 -2.83
N LEU A 83 -3.66 -14.56 -3.01
CA LEU A 83 -2.75 -13.94 -3.96
C LEU A 83 -1.28 -14.12 -3.57
N CYS A 84 -0.93 -14.07 -2.27
CA CYS A 84 0.42 -14.38 -1.80
C CYS A 84 0.82 -15.84 -2.08
N LYS A 85 -0.09 -16.79 -1.85
CA LYS A 85 0.14 -18.20 -2.20
C LYS A 85 0.30 -18.39 -3.71
N ALA A 86 -0.44 -17.63 -4.51
CA ALA A 86 -0.28 -17.63 -5.96
C ALA A 86 1.10 -17.12 -6.39
N CYS A 87 1.62 -16.05 -5.78
CA CYS A 87 2.99 -15.59 -6.03
C CYS A 87 4.02 -16.67 -5.76
N TYR A 88 3.89 -17.36 -4.62
CA TYR A 88 4.78 -18.46 -4.28
C TYR A 88 4.76 -19.57 -5.35
N LEU A 89 3.57 -20.01 -5.78
CA LEU A 89 3.43 -21.01 -6.83
C LEU A 89 3.94 -20.54 -8.20
N LEU A 90 3.72 -19.26 -8.53
CA LEU A 90 4.18 -18.68 -9.80
C LEU A 90 5.70 -18.65 -9.91
N LEU A 91 6.41 -18.47 -8.78
CA LEU A 91 7.86 -18.42 -8.74
C LEU A 91 8.48 -19.81 -8.57
N ASN A 92 7.88 -20.65 -7.74
CA ASN A 92 8.51 -21.91 -7.31
C ASN A 92 7.95 -23.14 -8.04
N SER A 93 7.15 -22.95 -9.09
CA SER A 93 6.61 -24.07 -9.87
C SER A 93 6.36 -23.68 -11.33
N ASN A 94 6.26 -24.70 -12.18
CA ASN A 94 5.88 -24.56 -13.58
C ASN A 94 4.37 -24.76 -13.81
N GLU A 95 3.56 -24.79 -12.76
CA GLU A 95 2.12 -25.05 -12.85
C GLU A 95 1.42 -24.07 -13.78
N PRO A 96 0.51 -24.49 -14.68
CA PRO A 96 -0.28 -23.57 -15.49
C PRO A 96 -1.02 -22.54 -14.64
N VAL A 97 -1.13 -21.29 -15.13
CA VAL A 97 -1.84 -20.20 -14.44
C VAL A 97 -3.28 -20.58 -14.05
N LYS A 98 -3.93 -21.42 -14.86
CA LYS A 98 -5.25 -22.01 -14.57
C LYS A 98 -5.24 -22.86 -13.30
N ASN A 99 -4.24 -23.73 -13.13
CA ASN A 99 -4.11 -24.61 -11.96
C ASN A 99 -3.78 -23.79 -10.71
N ILE A 100 -2.90 -22.79 -10.83
CA ILE A 100 -2.57 -21.88 -9.72
C ILE A 100 -3.82 -21.13 -9.24
N ALA A 101 -4.68 -20.68 -10.14
CA ALA A 101 -5.96 -20.08 -9.77
C ALA A 101 -6.83 -21.04 -8.94
N GLN A 102 -6.91 -22.31 -9.36
CA GLN A 102 -7.66 -23.34 -8.64
C GLN A 102 -7.05 -23.66 -7.27
N PHE A 103 -5.73 -23.87 -7.18
CA PHE A 103 -5.01 -24.16 -5.93
C PHE A 103 -5.06 -23.01 -4.92
N THR A 104 -5.39 -21.80 -5.37
CA THR A 104 -5.51 -20.62 -4.51
C THR A 104 -6.96 -20.19 -4.30
N GLY A 105 -7.93 -21.07 -4.58
CA GLY A 105 -9.33 -20.87 -4.24
C GLY A 105 -10.09 -19.91 -5.15
N PHE A 106 -9.62 -19.67 -6.37
CA PHE A 106 -10.38 -18.93 -7.38
C PHE A 106 -11.25 -19.86 -8.21
N ARG A 107 -12.51 -19.48 -8.42
CA ARG A 107 -13.47 -20.22 -9.27
C ARG A 107 -13.04 -20.30 -10.73
N ALA A 108 -12.34 -19.27 -11.21
CA ALA A 108 -11.98 -19.14 -12.61
C ALA A 108 -10.66 -18.38 -12.78
N GLN A 109 -9.86 -18.82 -13.73
CA GLN A 109 -8.59 -18.18 -14.10
C GLN A 109 -8.77 -16.69 -14.44
N ALA A 110 -9.84 -16.30 -15.15
CA ALA A 110 -10.08 -14.90 -15.49
C ALA A 110 -10.27 -14.01 -14.24
N SER A 111 -10.96 -14.52 -13.20
CA SER A 111 -11.15 -13.80 -11.94
C SER A 111 -9.85 -13.68 -11.14
N PHE A 112 -9.03 -14.72 -11.17
CA PHE A 112 -7.69 -14.72 -10.59
C PHE A 112 -6.80 -13.69 -11.30
N CYS A 113 -6.67 -13.74 -12.62
CA CYS A 113 -5.85 -12.81 -13.39
C CYS A 113 -6.25 -11.36 -13.14
N ARG A 114 -7.55 -11.04 -13.11
CA ARG A 114 -8.02 -9.68 -12.77
C ARG A 114 -7.60 -9.27 -11.36
N SER A 115 -7.81 -10.13 -10.37
CA SER A 115 -7.47 -9.83 -8.97
C SER A 115 -5.97 -9.68 -8.78
N PHE A 116 -5.18 -10.55 -9.42
CA PHE A 116 -3.73 -10.53 -9.41
C PHE A 116 -3.19 -9.27 -10.08
N THR A 117 -3.58 -8.99 -11.34
CA THR A 117 -3.16 -7.76 -12.02
C THR A 117 -3.63 -6.51 -11.28
N ASN A 118 -4.81 -6.53 -10.63
CA ASN A 118 -5.23 -5.40 -9.81
C ASN A 118 -4.34 -5.20 -8.58
N ALA A 119 -3.89 -6.27 -7.94
CA ALA A 119 -3.04 -6.22 -6.76
C ALA A 119 -1.56 -5.93 -7.07
N PHE A 120 -1.00 -6.60 -8.07
CA PHE A 120 0.45 -6.58 -8.39
C PHE A 120 0.79 -5.73 -9.62
N LYS A 121 -0.20 -5.25 -10.37
CA LYS A 121 -0.07 -4.48 -11.62
C LYS A 121 0.65 -5.18 -12.77
N ILE A 122 1.06 -6.43 -12.60
CA ILE A 122 1.58 -7.30 -13.65
C ILE A 122 0.73 -8.57 -13.73
N SER A 123 0.68 -9.18 -14.91
CA SER A 123 -0.05 -10.42 -15.12
C SER A 123 0.65 -11.59 -14.41
N PRO A 124 -0.07 -12.66 -14.01
CA PRO A 124 0.54 -13.84 -13.40
C PRO A 124 1.65 -14.46 -14.26
N SER A 125 1.45 -14.56 -15.58
CA SER A 125 2.47 -15.09 -16.49
C SER A 125 3.72 -14.21 -16.49
N LYS A 126 3.56 -12.88 -16.53
CA LYS A 126 4.70 -11.97 -16.48
C LYS A 126 5.40 -11.99 -15.13
N TYR A 127 4.66 -12.18 -14.05
CA TYR A 127 5.18 -12.35 -12.69
C TYR A 127 6.04 -13.63 -12.56
N ARG A 128 5.74 -14.71 -13.31
CA ARG A 128 6.60 -15.91 -13.33
C ARG A 128 7.95 -15.66 -13.98
N GLU A 129 7.98 -14.85 -15.03
CA GLU A 129 9.21 -14.52 -15.77
C GLU A 129 10.19 -13.67 -14.94
N THR A 130 9.79 -13.14 -13.78
CA THR A 130 10.66 -12.33 -12.92
C THR A 130 11.69 -13.15 -12.14
N GLN A 131 11.79 -14.46 -12.37
CA GLN A 131 12.81 -15.35 -11.79
C GLN A 131 14.26 -14.99 -12.19
N ASN A 132 14.46 -14.17 -13.24
CA ASN A 132 15.77 -13.90 -13.85
C ASN A 132 16.20 -12.42 -13.86
N ALA A 133 15.66 -11.58 -12.99
CA ALA A 133 16.11 -10.20 -12.89
C ALA A 133 16.48 -9.83 -11.47
N ASP A 134 17.79 -9.60 -11.29
CA ASP A 134 18.33 -8.67 -10.30
C ASP A 134 17.68 -7.30 -10.56
N HIS A 135 16.52 -7.08 -9.95
CA HIS A 135 15.86 -5.78 -9.96
C HIS A 135 15.45 -5.45 -8.54
N ASP A 136 16.15 -4.45 -8.00
CA ASP A 136 15.74 -3.61 -6.89
C ASP A 136 14.21 -3.54 -6.80
N LEU A 137 13.64 -4.18 -5.78
CA LEU A 137 12.21 -4.25 -5.54
C LEU A 137 11.68 -2.89 -5.03
N ILE A 138 11.69 -1.92 -5.91
CA ILE A 138 10.92 -0.69 -5.83
C ILE A 138 9.57 -1.02 -6.45
N THR A 139 8.46 -1.11 -5.71
CA THR A 139 7.10 -1.04 -6.30
C THR A 139 5.91 -1.11 -5.33
N TYR A 140 6.04 -0.87 -4.01
CA TYR A 140 4.84 -0.76 -3.16
C TYR A 140 4.71 0.61 -2.50
N TRP A 141 3.86 1.45 -3.10
CA TRP A 141 3.42 2.68 -2.45
C TRP A 141 2.49 2.35 -1.29
N LYS A 142 3.02 2.41 -0.06
CA LYS A 142 2.29 2.26 1.20
C LYS A 142 2.09 3.61 1.88
N ILE A 143 1.04 3.72 2.70
CA ILE A 143 0.85 4.82 3.66
C ILE A 143 0.41 4.18 4.99
N PRO A 144 0.95 4.59 6.16
CA PRO A 144 2.04 5.55 6.33
C PRO A 144 3.35 5.09 5.66
N ILE A 145 4.09 6.05 5.11
CA ILE A 145 5.50 5.81 4.74
C ILE A 145 6.38 6.00 5.98
N ASP A 146 7.47 5.25 6.05
CA ASP A 146 8.51 5.35 7.07
C ASP A 146 9.79 5.99 6.50
N MET A 147 10.83 6.12 7.35
CA MET A 147 12.11 6.71 6.96
C MET A 147 12.85 5.94 5.87
N SER A 148 12.64 4.62 5.75
CA SER A 148 13.22 3.82 4.67
C SER A 148 12.60 4.20 3.33
N ASP A 149 11.27 4.33 3.30
CA ASP A 149 10.56 4.73 2.08
C ASP A 149 10.93 6.16 1.66
N ALA A 150 11.09 7.08 2.61
CA ALA A 150 11.53 8.44 2.34
C ALA A 150 12.94 8.50 1.71
N LYS A 151 13.87 7.66 2.18
CA LYS A 151 15.21 7.53 1.58
C LYS A 151 15.16 6.96 0.16
N ILE A 152 14.31 5.97 -0.09
CA ILE A 152 14.10 5.41 -1.43
C ILE A 152 13.54 6.49 -2.38
N LEU A 153 12.54 7.24 -1.93
CA LEU A 153 11.97 8.36 -2.69
C LEU A 153 13.04 9.40 -3.06
N LEU A 154 13.91 9.75 -2.11
CA LEU A 154 15.02 10.68 -2.34
C LEU A 154 16.03 10.13 -3.37
N ASN A 155 16.38 8.85 -3.28
CA ASN A 155 17.28 8.22 -4.26
C ASN A 155 16.70 8.24 -5.68
N HIS A 156 15.42 7.89 -5.85
CA HIS A 156 14.77 8.02 -7.16
C HIS A 156 14.67 9.47 -7.62
N ALA A 157 14.46 10.42 -6.70
CA ALA A 157 14.45 11.84 -7.04
C ALA A 157 15.80 12.29 -7.62
N ALA A 158 16.91 11.80 -7.06
CA ALA A 158 18.25 12.08 -7.57
C ALA A 158 18.46 11.55 -9.01
N GLN A 159 17.85 10.42 -9.34
CA GLN A 159 17.94 9.79 -10.67
C GLN A 159 16.92 10.36 -11.69
N HIS A 160 15.85 11.01 -11.21
CA HIS A 160 14.74 11.45 -12.02
C HIS A 160 14.34 12.90 -11.73
N GLN A 161 14.79 13.83 -12.58
CA GLN A 161 14.49 15.26 -12.46
C GLN A 161 12.98 15.58 -12.36
N TRP A 162 12.14 14.82 -13.08
CA TRP A 162 10.69 15.00 -13.01
C TRP A 162 10.12 14.61 -11.63
N LEU A 163 10.69 13.58 -10.98
CA LEU A 163 10.27 13.13 -9.66
C LEU A 163 10.79 14.07 -8.58
N LYS A 164 12.03 14.55 -8.70
CA LYS A 164 12.56 15.62 -7.83
C LYS A 164 11.65 16.83 -7.85
N LYS A 165 11.34 17.36 -9.04
CA LYS A 165 10.41 18.50 -9.17
C LYS A 165 9.00 18.18 -8.65
N LEU A 166 8.47 16.98 -8.90
CA LEU A 166 7.18 16.56 -8.37
C LEU A 166 7.16 16.56 -6.83
N LEU A 167 8.20 15.99 -6.20
CA LEU A 167 8.34 15.94 -4.74
C LEU A 167 8.56 17.33 -4.15
N SER A 168 9.51 18.09 -4.69
CA SER A 168 9.76 19.48 -4.28
C SER A 168 8.47 20.29 -4.31
N PHE A 169 7.69 20.21 -5.40
CA PHE A 169 6.42 20.92 -5.51
C PHE A 169 5.33 20.37 -4.57
N SER A 170 5.29 19.06 -4.36
CA SER A 170 4.30 18.44 -3.46
C SER A 170 4.57 18.73 -1.99
N LEU A 171 5.81 19.08 -1.64
CA LEU A 171 6.30 19.22 -0.27
C LEU A 171 6.74 20.64 0.12
N SER A 172 7.02 21.52 -0.85
CA SER A 172 7.21 22.97 -0.61
C SER A 172 5.87 23.60 -0.25
N GLU A 173 5.80 24.24 0.94
CA GLU A 173 4.68 25.03 1.49
C GLU A 173 3.39 24.91 0.66
N CYS A 174 2.56 23.92 1.02
CA CYS A 174 1.40 23.46 0.27
C CYS A 174 0.59 24.62 -0.34
N PHE A 175 0.78 24.87 -1.65
CA PHE A 175 0.10 25.93 -2.37
C PHE A 175 -1.43 25.71 -2.31
N ASN A 176 -2.06 26.50 -1.46
CA ASN A 176 -3.28 27.25 -1.70
C ASN A 176 -4.23 26.62 -2.73
N HIS A 177 -4.89 25.54 -2.31
CA HIS A 177 -6.20 25.07 -2.75
C HIS A 177 -6.62 24.95 -4.23
N LYS A 178 -5.78 25.25 -5.22
CA LYS A 178 -6.22 25.41 -6.63
C LYS A 178 -5.36 24.72 -7.69
N GLU A 179 -4.21 24.16 -7.35
CA GLU A 179 -3.29 23.62 -8.37
C GLU A 179 -3.67 22.17 -8.72
N SER A 180 -4.46 22.03 -9.79
CA SER A 180 -4.88 20.74 -10.34
C SER A 180 -3.71 19.97 -10.98
N ILE A 181 -3.81 18.64 -11.09
CA ILE A 181 -2.83 17.80 -11.81
C ILE A 181 -2.44 18.37 -13.19
N PRO A 182 -3.36 18.95 -13.99
CA PRO A 182 -3.02 19.73 -15.18
C PRO A 182 -1.96 20.81 -15.00
N LYS A 183 -2.07 21.65 -13.97
CA LYS A 183 -1.13 22.75 -13.74
C LYS A 183 0.24 22.22 -13.30
N LEU A 184 0.23 21.21 -12.43
CA LEU A 184 1.45 20.53 -12.01
C LEU A 184 2.17 19.87 -13.19
N ALA A 185 1.43 19.20 -14.08
CA ALA A 185 2.01 18.65 -15.30
C ALA A 185 2.63 19.74 -16.17
N LYS A 186 1.97 20.89 -16.32
CA LYS A 186 2.52 22.05 -17.04
C LYS A 186 3.83 22.55 -16.42
N LEU A 187 3.91 22.68 -15.10
CA LEU A 187 5.13 23.09 -14.38
C LEU A 187 6.28 22.08 -14.54
N LEU A 188 5.95 20.80 -14.72
CA LEU A 188 6.89 19.73 -15.02
C LEU A 188 7.22 19.60 -16.51
N ASN A 189 6.76 20.55 -17.36
CA ASN A 189 6.86 20.49 -18.82
C ASN A 189 6.37 19.16 -19.39
N THR A 190 5.22 18.69 -18.88
CA THR A 190 4.63 17.40 -19.27
C THR A 190 3.10 17.48 -19.28
N THR A 191 2.45 16.35 -19.59
CA THR A 191 0.99 16.22 -19.54
C THR A 191 0.56 15.36 -18.34
N PRO A 192 -0.68 15.51 -17.83
CA PRO A 192 -1.20 14.65 -16.75
C PRO A 192 -1.06 13.16 -17.03
N SER A 193 -1.29 12.76 -18.29
CA SER A 193 -1.17 11.38 -18.75
C SER A 193 0.28 10.90 -18.73
N THR A 194 1.22 11.72 -19.21
CA THR A 194 2.65 11.39 -19.19
C THR A 194 3.18 11.34 -17.77
N LEU A 195 2.79 12.28 -16.90
CA LEU A 195 3.15 12.26 -15.48
C LEU A 195 2.59 11.01 -14.79
N SER A 196 1.34 10.65 -15.06
CA SER A 196 0.73 9.43 -14.51
C SER A 196 1.42 8.18 -15.03
N ARG A 197 1.87 8.16 -16.30
CA ARG A 197 2.62 7.04 -16.88
C ARG A 197 3.99 6.90 -16.23
N LYS A 198 4.79 7.97 -16.20
CA LYS A 198 6.12 8.00 -15.55
C LYS A 198 6.05 7.61 -14.07
N LEU A 199 5.01 8.09 -13.38
CA LEU A 199 4.81 7.70 -12.00
C LEU A 199 4.42 6.23 -11.87
N LYS A 200 3.51 5.71 -12.72
CA LYS A 200 3.14 4.28 -12.76
C LYS A 200 4.33 3.35 -13.04
N GLU A 201 5.32 3.82 -13.81
CA GLU A 201 6.56 3.09 -14.08
C GLU A 201 7.43 2.93 -12.81
N LEU A 202 7.48 3.95 -11.94
CA LEU A 202 8.25 3.88 -10.66
C LEU A 202 7.43 3.35 -9.48
N TYR A 203 6.15 3.74 -9.41
CA TYR A 203 5.22 3.42 -8.34
C TYR A 203 3.86 3.10 -8.95
N PRO A 204 3.23 1.95 -8.67
CA PRO A 204 2.00 1.48 -9.34
C PRO A 204 0.70 2.25 -8.99
N ILE A 205 0.75 3.58 -8.92
CA ILE A 205 -0.31 4.49 -8.52
C ILE A 205 -0.39 5.73 -9.42
N THR A 206 -1.54 6.40 -9.42
CA THR A 206 -1.75 7.65 -10.16
C THR A 206 -1.07 8.84 -9.46
N SER A 207 -0.73 9.89 -10.21
CA SER A 207 -0.18 11.14 -9.65
C SER A 207 -1.10 11.78 -8.62
N ALA A 208 -2.42 11.76 -8.84
CA ALA A 208 -3.40 12.27 -7.88
C ALA A 208 -3.34 11.53 -6.54
N ARG A 209 -3.29 10.20 -6.58
CA ARG A 209 -3.12 9.38 -5.38
C ARG A 209 -1.81 9.67 -4.67
N PHE A 210 -0.69 9.72 -5.40
CA PHE A 210 0.64 9.96 -4.83
C PHE A 210 0.71 11.28 -4.06
N ILE A 211 0.23 12.36 -4.69
CA ILE A 211 0.21 13.69 -4.07
C ILE A 211 -0.71 13.72 -2.85
N ARG A 212 -1.92 13.16 -2.97
CA ARG A 212 -2.86 13.08 -1.84
C ARG A 212 -2.24 12.31 -0.67
N ASP A 213 -1.62 11.18 -0.96
CA ASP A 213 -1.04 10.29 0.03
C ASP A 213 0.16 10.99 0.74
N LEU A 214 1.01 11.73 0.02
CA LEU A 214 2.06 12.58 0.61
C LEU A 214 1.49 13.70 1.49
N ARG A 215 0.42 14.38 1.05
CA ARG A 215 -0.26 15.43 1.85
C ARG A 215 -0.83 14.86 3.14
N LEU A 216 -1.46 13.69 3.08
CA LEU A 216 -1.99 12.99 4.25
C LEU A 216 -0.89 12.58 5.23
N GLN A 217 0.25 12.11 4.72
CA GLN A 217 1.41 11.82 5.55
C GLN A 217 1.94 13.09 6.22
N TYR A 218 2.13 14.18 5.49
CA TYR A 218 2.56 15.46 6.08
C TYR A 218 1.55 15.98 7.11
N ALA A 219 0.25 15.88 6.83
CA ALA A 219 -0.80 16.26 7.78
C ALA A 219 -0.70 15.46 9.08
N SER A 220 -0.40 14.17 8.99
CA SER A 220 -0.22 13.30 10.16
C SER A 220 0.92 13.75 11.08
N GLU A 221 1.95 14.39 10.51
CA GLU A 221 3.10 14.96 11.23
C GLU A 221 2.73 16.27 11.93
N LEU A 222 1.89 17.09 11.30
CA LEU A 222 1.44 18.38 11.85
C LEU A 222 0.37 18.25 12.96
N LEU A 223 -0.46 17.20 12.92
CA LEU A 223 -1.57 17.02 13.88
C LEU A 223 -1.14 17.04 15.36
N GLY A 224 0.11 16.71 15.67
CA GLY A 224 0.62 16.73 17.05
C GLY A 224 0.90 18.12 17.62
N ASN A 225 0.92 19.16 16.79
CA ASN A 225 1.28 20.54 17.17
C ASN A 225 0.27 21.60 16.70
N ALA A 226 -0.79 21.20 16.00
CA ALA A 226 -1.76 22.14 15.43
C ALA A 226 -2.89 22.46 16.41
N ASP A 227 -3.35 23.70 16.40
CA ASP A 227 -4.47 24.16 17.24
C ASP A 227 -5.80 23.62 16.71
N THR A 228 -5.97 23.56 15.39
CA THR A 228 -7.16 22.97 14.77
C THR A 228 -6.87 22.00 13.62
N ILE A 229 -7.78 21.03 13.44
CA ILE A 229 -7.74 20.11 12.30
C ILE A 229 -7.93 20.86 10.98
N THR A 230 -8.70 21.95 11.01
CA THR A 230 -8.95 22.80 9.83
C THR A 230 -7.66 23.48 9.37
N GLU A 231 -6.84 23.99 10.28
CA GLU A 231 -5.52 24.53 9.94
C GLU A 231 -4.62 23.47 9.30
N VAL A 232 -4.60 22.24 9.84
CA VAL A 232 -3.83 21.15 9.22
C VAL A 232 -4.32 20.83 7.81
N ALA A 233 -5.64 20.76 7.61
CA ALA A 233 -6.22 20.52 6.29
C ALA A 233 -5.81 21.62 5.29
N VAL A 234 -5.88 22.89 5.70
CA VAL A 234 -5.48 24.03 4.88
C VAL A 234 -3.97 24.00 4.61
N ALA A 235 -3.14 23.82 5.64
CA ALA A 235 -1.68 23.76 5.55
C ALA A 235 -1.16 22.57 4.74
N THR A 236 -2.01 21.55 4.48
CA THR A 236 -1.68 20.39 3.64
C THR A 236 -2.42 20.38 2.30
N GLY A 237 -3.16 21.45 1.97
CA GLY A 237 -3.78 21.65 0.65
C GLY A 237 -5.03 20.80 0.39
N PHE A 238 -5.88 20.57 1.39
CA PHE A 238 -7.17 19.87 1.26
C PHE A 238 -8.41 20.75 1.17
N PHE A 239 -9.25 20.48 0.14
CA PHE A 239 -10.56 21.09 -0.20
C PHE A 239 -11.12 22.02 0.89
N ASP A 240 -11.51 21.24 1.87
CA ASP A 240 -12.37 21.52 2.97
C ASP A 240 -12.06 20.45 4.01
N HIS A 241 -12.41 20.76 5.24
CA HIS A 241 -12.24 19.87 6.39
C HIS A 241 -12.89 18.49 6.17
N SER A 242 -14.04 18.41 5.50
CA SER A 242 -14.80 17.16 5.33
C SER A 242 -14.12 16.20 4.34
N HIS A 243 -13.59 16.73 3.23
CA HIS A 243 -12.80 15.96 2.28
C HIS A 243 -11.50 15.46 2.92
N PHE A 244 -10.80 16.32 3.66
CA PHE A 244 -9.63 15.94 4.45
C PHE A 244 -9.94 14.78 5.40
N CYS A 245 -10.92 14.92 6.27
CA CYS A 245 -11.27 13.91 7.28
C CYS A 245 -11.65 12.56 6.65
N ARG A 246 -12.39 12.57 5.52
CA ARG A 246 -12.71 11.35 4.78
C ARG A 246 -11.48 10.67 4.19
N CYS A 247 -10.61 11.43 3.52
CA CYS A 247 -9.38 10.90 2.95
C CYS A 247 -8.43 10.38 4.05
N PHE A 248 -8.26 11.15 5.12
CA PHE A 248 -7.41 10.77 6.25
C PHE A 248 -7.90 9.48 6.91
N LYS A 249 -9.20 9.37 7.21
CA LYS A 249 -9.79 8.13 7.75
C LYS A 249 -9.64 6.95 6.81
N THR A 250 -9.82 7.17 5.51
CA THR A 250 -9.68 6.10 4.50
C THR A 250 -8.26 5.54 4.47
N VAL A 251 -7.26 6.39 4.69
CA VAL A 251 -5.85 6.05 4.54
C VAL A 251 -5.21 5.59 5.87
N PHE A 252 -5.49 6.27 6.98
CA PHE A 252 -4.93 5.97 8.30
C PHE A 252 -5.84 5.13 9.20
N GLY A 253 -7.06 4.82 8.76
CA GLY A 253 -8.04 4.01 9.51
C GLY A 253 -8.71 4.73 10.69
N THR A 254 -8.32 5.96 11.01
CA THR A 254 -8.88 6.76 12.11
C THR A 254 -9.06 8.22 11.70
N PHE A 255 -9.92 8.94 12.41
CA PHE A 255 -10.11 10.37 12.19
C PHE A 255 -8.89 11.19 12.65
N PRO A 256 -8.60 12.33 12.01
CA PRO A 256 -7.51 13.22 12.43
C PRO A 256 -7.55 13.60 13.91
N SER A 257 -8.74 13.88 14.46
CA SER A 257 -8.96 14.21 15.88
C SER A 257 -8.50 13.12 16.85
N MET A 258 -8.52 11.86 16.39
CA MET A 258 -8.18 10.68 17.17
C MET A 258 -6.78 10.15 16.82
N PHE A 259 -6.09 10.80 15.88
CA PHE A 259 -4.77 10.39 15.43
C PHE A 259 -3.72 10.94 16.39
N LYS A 260 -3.01 10.05 17.09
CA LYS A 260 -1.88 10.39 17.95
C LYS A 260 -0.63 9.73 17.40
N MET A 261 0.35 10.54 17.00
CA MET A 261 1.66 10.07 16.59
C MET A 261 2.68 10.32 17.70
N LYS A 262 3.65 9.42 17.89
CA LYS A 262 4.77 9.68 18.81
C LYS A 262 5.63 10.80 18.20
N LYS A 263 5.94 11.85 18.96
CA LYS A 263 6.97 12.84 18.62
C LYS A 263 8.34 12.14 18.65
N ASN A 264 8.71 11.46 17.58
CA ASN A 264 10.12 11.17 17.31
C ASN A 264 10.70 12.30 16.48
N SER A 265 11.99 12.55 16.64
CA SER A 265 12.72 13.69 16.07
C SER A 265 12.90 13.67 14.55
N GLU A 266 12.44 12.63 13.85
CA GLU A 266 12.55 12.56 12.38
C GLU A 266 11.27 11.98 11.79
N MET A 267 10.38 12.87 11.36
CA MET A 267 9.21 12.49 10.60
C MET A 267 9.54 12.43 9.10
N PRO A 268 9.10 11.39 8.38
CA PRO A 268 9.63 11.05 7.06
C PRO A 268 9.37 12.11 6.00
N VAL A 269 8.20 12.75 5.99
CA VAL A 269 7.88 13.76 4.97
C VAL A 269 8.50 15.10 5.30
N SER A 270 8.50 15.52 6.56
CA SER A 270 9.24 16.71 7.01
C SER A 270 10.74 16.57 6.73
N TRP A 271 11.32 15.39 6.97
CA TRP A 271 12.71 15.09 6.63
C TRP A 271 12.95 15.17 5.12
N LEU A 272 12.08 14.56 4.31
CA LEU A 272 12.19 14.57 2.85
C LEU A 272 12.08 16.00 2.29
N LYS A 273 11.14 16.81 2.82
CA LYS A 273 10.99 18.23 2.51
C LYS A 273 12.30 18.97 2.76
N ASN A 274 12.86 18.85 3.96
CA ASN A 274 14.09 19.54 4.34
C ASN A 274 15.28 19.14 3.45
N LYS A 275 15.44 17.85 3.15
CA LYS A 275 16.50 17.37 2.26
C LYS A 275 16.36 17.90 0.83
N LEU A 276 15.15 17.94 0.29
CA LEU A 276 14.90 18.50 -1.04
C LEU A 276 15.14 20.01 -1.08
N LEU A 277 14.87 20.74 0.01
CA LEU A 277 15.16 22.17 0.13
C LEU A 277 16.67 22.45 0.19
N GLU A 278 17.44 21.66 0.95
CA GLU A 278 18.91 21.74 1.00
C GLU A 278 19.55 21.57 -0.40
N GLU A 279 18.96 20.75 -1.27
CA GLU A 279 19.43 20.52 -2.64
C GLU A 279 18.99 21.58 -3.67
N ILE A 280 18.09 22.51 -3.31
CA ILE A 280 17.64 23.60 -4.19
C ILE A 280 18.46 24.89 -3.95
N VAL A 281 19.02 25.03 -2.74
CA VAL A 281 19.84 26.20 -2.34
C VAL A 281 21.31 26.06 -2.74
N LYS A 282 21.73 24.88 -3.22
CA LYS A 282 23.05 24.60 -3.80
C LYS A 282 23.01 24.67 -5.32
#